data_AF-A0A7Y0WN62-F1
#
_entry.id   AF-A0A7Y0WN62-F1
#
_cell.length_a   1.000
_cell.length_b   1.000
_cell.length_c   1.000
_cell.angle_alpha   90.00
_cell.angle_beta   90.00
_cell.angle_gamma   90.00
#
_symmetry.space_group_name_H-M   'P 1'
#
loop_
_entity.id
_entity.type
_entity.pdbx_description
1 polymer ?
#
loop_
_entity_poly.entity_id
_entity_poly.type
_entity_poly.pdbx_seq_one_letter_code
_entity_poly.pdbx_strand_id
1 'polypeptide(L)'
;MDDYGFVAVNDHGSVSISSVYKVLVFSERGQFRIQSRYTDKEGKGQFTFAKPIRTVEPPQIFLRTISASHASLGLYTSIEGSSGNWTGFHVTSAVRGGSVLQDYLMEFVSCKYSDQSSSSEYGLEVRDAQNRIMFVSSDRVVRYGKFSKNWTVGRGSFVDIYYSDVTVDVDDFISVSSLDRGIMWFANDSKYAGITILEGGVPVLQIFNNRHYLERFYWQGSSGFCLSIPVCKFPIDRYYN
;
A
#
# COMPACT_ATOMS: atom_id res chain seq x y z
N MET A 1 -12.05 -20.92 15.11
CA MET A 1 -11.97 -20.79 13.64
C MET A 1 -10.81 -21.66 13.25
N ASP A 2 -11.06 -22.76 12.56
CA ASP A 2 -10.02 -23.73 12.26
C ASP A 2 -9.11 -23.17 11.16
N ASP A 3 -7.80 -23.31 11.36
CA ASP A 3 -6.77 -22.85 10.43
C ASP A 3 -6.49 -23.96 9.41
N TYR A 4 -6.97 -23.78 8.17
CA TYR A 4 -6.79 -24.73 7.08
C TYR A 4 -5.71 -24.21 6.15
N GLY A 5 -4.70 -25.04 5.86
CA GLY A 5 -3.58 -24.61 5.05
C GLY A 5 -2.46 -25.65 4.93
N PHE A 6 -1.31 -25.13 4.53
CA PHE A 6 -0.05 -25.85 4.37
C PHE A 6 0.99 -25.24 5.31
N VAL A 7 1.67 -26.09 6.08
CA VAL A 7 2.84 -25.70 6.87
C VAL A 7 3.99 -26.62 6.54
N ALA A 8 5.11 -26.04 6.11
CA ALA A 8 6.39 -26.72 6.02
C ALA A 8 7.27 -26.25 7.18
N VAL A 9 7.78 -27.18 7.99
CA VAL A 9 8.66 -26.90 9.13
C VAL A 9 10.03 -27.51 8.87
N ASN A 10 11.08 -26.77 9.18
CA ASN A 10 12.45 -27.28 9.24
C ASN A 10 13.09 -26.92 10.60
N ASP A 11 14.34 -27.33 10.81
CA ASP A 11 15.06 -27.14 12.08
C ASP A 11 15.29 -25.67 12.47
N HIS A 12 15.05 -24.73 11.54
CA HIS A 12 15.35 -23.30 11.69
C HIS A 12 14.14 -22.38 11.50
N GLY A 13 12.95 -22.92 11.19
CA GLY A 13 11.76 -22.11 10.95
C GLY A 13 10.63 -22.85 10.25
N SER A 14 9.60 -22.11 9.89
CA SER A 14 8.45 -22.64 9.18
C SER A 14 7.93 -21.67 8.11
N VAL A 15 7.33 -22.22 7.07
CA VAL A 15 6.53 -21.51 6.08
C VAL A 15 5.10 -21.96 6.27
N SER A 16 4.22 -21.02 6.59
CA SER A 16 2.78 -21.27 6.74
C SER A 16 2.00 -20.49 5.67
N ILE A 17 1.08 -21.20 5.02
CA ILE A 17 0.14 -20.64 4.05
C ILE A 17 -1.23 -21.16 4.45
N SER A 18 -2.12 -20.28 4.91
CA SER A 18 -3.40 -20.74 5.45
C SER A 18 -4.52 -19.73 5.29
N SER A 19 -5.73 -20.11 5.71
CA SER A 19 -6.90 -19.21 5.76
C SER A 19 -6.65 -17.98 6.64
N VAL A 20 -5.74 -18.07 7.61
CA VAL A 20 -5.30 -16.97 8.49
C VAL A 20 -4.03 -16.30 7.94
N TYR A 21 -3.00 -17.07 7.58
CA TYR A 21 -1.72 -16.58 7.08
C TYR A 21 -1.71 -16.58 5.54
N LYS A 22 -2.44 -15.63 4.97
CA LYS A 22 -2.58 -15.50 3.51
C LYS A 22 -1.33 -14.91 2.87
N VAL A 23 -1.03 -15.34 1.65
CA VAL A 23 0.11 -14.85 0.88
C VAL A 23 -0.35 -13.87 -0.19
N LEU A 24 0.26 -12.70 -0.21
CA LEU A 24 -0.02 -11.68 -1.21
C LEU A 24 0.65 -12.06 -2.55
N VAL A 25 -0.11 -11.97 -3.63
CA VAL A 25 0.31 -12.29 -5.00
C VAL A 25 0.08 -11.10 -5.92
N PHE A 26 0.92 -10.98 -6.95
CA PHE A 26 0.79 -9.95 -7.97
C PHE A 26 -0.51 -10.10 -8.77
N SER A 27 -1.18 -8.99 -9.06
CA SER A 27 -2.37 -8.96 -9.92
C SER A 27 -2.08 -8.27 -11.25
N GLU A 28 -1.71 -6.98 -11.20
CA GLU A 28 -1.39 -6.20 -12.40
C GLU A 28 -0.48 -5.02 -12.04
N ARG A 29 0.14 -4.43 -13.07
CA ARG A 29 0.88 -3.18 -12.98
C ARG A 29 0.48 -2.23 -14.11
N GLY A 30 0.71 -0.95 -13.88
CA GLY A 30 0.50 0.05 -14.92
C GLY A 30 0.96 1.43 -14.48
N GLN A 31 0.64 2.42 -15.30
CA GLN A 31 0.96 3.82 -15.03
C GLN A 31 -0.31 4.66 -15.03
N PHE A 32 -0.31 5.71 -14.21
CA PHE A 32 -1.37 6.70 -14.16
C PHE A 32 -0.78 8.07 -13.84
N ARG A 33 -1.58 9.13 -14.04
CA ARG A 33 -1.17 10.49 -13.69
C ARG A 33 -2.00 11.03 -12.55
N ILE A 34 -1.35 11.83 -11.70
CA ILE A 34 -2.01 12.67 -10.70
C ILE A 34 -1.87 14.11 -11.16
N GLN A 35 -2.98 14.77 -11.46
CA GLN A 35 -2.96 16.11 -12.07
C GLN A 35 -3.90 17.07 -11.35
N SER A 36 -3.46 18.32 -11.16
CA SER A 36 -4.32 19.40 -10.66
C SER A 36 -4.75 20.32 -11.80
N ARG A 37 -5.97 20.85 -11.72
CA ARG A 37 -6.47 21.85 -12.68
C ARG A 37 -5.90 23.24 -12.41
N TYR A 38 -5.62 23.54 -11.14
CA TYR A 38 -5.11 24.82 -10.68
C TYR A 38 -3.96 24.59 -9.70
N THR A 39 -3.14 25.62 -9.51
CA THR A 39 -1.94 25.58 -8.66
C THR A 39 -2.29 25.56 -7.17
N ASP A 40 -3.50 26.00 -6.80
CA ASP A 40 -4.04 26.07 -5.45
C ASP A 40 -5.03 24.93 -5.11
N LYS A 41 -5.07 23.88 -5.94
CA LYS A 41 -5.96 22.73 -5.78
C LYS A 41 -5.19 21.42 -5.72
N GLU A 42 -5.81 20.46 -5.04
CA GLU A 42 -5.36 19.08 -5.06
C GLU A 42 -5.33 18.51 -6.48
N GLY A 43 -4.34 17.65 -6.72
CA GLY A 43 -4.28 16.80 -7.89
C GLY A 43 -5.07 15.52 -7.68
N LYS A 44 -5.67 15.01 -8.75
CA LYS A 44 -6.41 13.74 -8.73
C LYS A 44 -5.84 12.79 -9.75
N GLY A 45 -5.76 11.52 -9.38
CA GLY A 45 -5.42 10.41 -10.25
C GLY A 45 -6.31 9.22 -9.92
N GLN A 46 -6.53 8.36 -10.90
CA GLN A 46 -7.30 7.13 -10.72
C GLN A 46 -6.82 6.06 -11.69
N PHE A 47 -7.05 4.81 -11.33
CA PHE A 47 -6.83 3.67 -12.22
C PHE A 47 -7.94 2.64 -12.03
N THR A 48 -8.47 2.16 -13.15
CA THR A 48 -9.46 1.07 -13.18
C THR A 48 -8.75 -0.22 -13.57
N PHE A 49 -8.88 -1.24 -12.73
CA PHE A 49 -8.28 -2.55 -12.93
C PHE A 49 -8.75 -3.19 -14.24
N ALA A 50 -7.88 -3.92 -14.93
CA ALA A 50 -8.23 -4.59 -16.17
C ALA A 50 -9.37 -5.62 -15.99
N LYS A 51 -9.43 -6.24 -14.80
CA LYS A 51 -10.51 -7.13 -14.36
C LYS A 51 -10.78 -6.89 -12.87
N PRO A 52 -12.05 -6.94 -12.42
CA PRO A 52 -12.35 -6.83 -11.00
C PRO A 52 -11.67 -7.94 -10.19
N ILE A 53 -11.08 -7.57 -9.05
CA ILE A 53 -10.48 -8.50 -8.10
C ILE A 53 -11.61 -9.05 -7.20
N ARG A 54 -11.70 -10.39 -7.09
CA ARG A 54 -12.84 -11.09 -6.48
C ARG A 54 -12.59 -11.53 -5.04
N THR A 55 -11.48 -11.12 -4.45
CA THR A 55 -11.18 -11.37 -3.04
C THR A 55 -12.15 -10.62 -2.12
N VAL A 56 -12.43 -11.21 -0.98
CA VAL A 56 -13.19 -10.52 0.09
C VAL A 56 -12.39 -9.35 0.60
N GLU A 57 -11.08 -9.54 0.81
CA GLU A 57 -10.17 -8.52 1.25
C GLU A 57 -9.85 -7.53 0.12
N PRO A 58 -9.66 -6.24 0.45
CA PRO A 58 -9.22 -5.25 -0.53
C PRO A 58 -7.81 -5.55 -1.06
N PRO A 59 -7.54 -5.26 -2.34
CA PRO A 59 -6.19 -5.36 -2.89
C PRO A 59 -5.22 -4.39 -2.21
N GLN A 60 -3.94 -4.76 -2.23
CA GLN A 60 -2.85 -3.89 -1.77
C GLN A 60 -2.25 -3.17 -2.98
N ILE A 61 -2.19 -1.85 -2.90
CA ILE A 61 -1.69 -0.97 -3.95
C ILE A 61 -0.34 -0.42 -3.53
N PHE A 62 0.64 -0.64 -4.39
CA PHE A 62 2.01 -0.19 -4.23
C PHE A 62 2.31 0.87 -5.28
N LEU A 63 2.82 2.02 -4.87
CA LEU A 63 3.08 3.15 -5.75
C LEU A 63 4.57 3.53 -5.76
N ARG A 64 5.04 3.99 -6.91
CA ARG A 64 6.29 4.77 -7.02
C ARG A 64 6.11 5.94 -7.97
N THR A 65 6.88 7.00 -7.74
CA THR A 65 6.94 8.17 -8.62
C THR A 65 7.92 7.91 -9.76
N ILE A 66 7.49 8.12 -11.01
CA ILE A 66 8.38 8.09 -12.20
C ILE A 66 8.93 9.48 -12.49
N SER A 67 8.04 10.48 -12.54
CA SER A 67 8.41 11.88 -12.75
C SER A 67 7.42 12.80 -12.03
N ALA A 68 7.90 13.96 -11.62
CA ALA A 68 7.14 14.90 -10.81
C ALA A 68 7.39 16.34 -11.26
N SER A 69 6.32 17.13 -11.40
CA SER A 69 6.43 18.58 -11.60
C SER A 69 6.79 19.34 -10.32
N HIS A 70 6.72 18.69 -9.15
CA HIS A 70 7.02 19.25 -7.84
C HIS A 70 7.95 18.33 -7.04
N ALA A 71 8.70 18.90 -6.09
CA ALA A 71 9.64 18.16 -5.26
C ALA A 71 8.99 17.37 -4.11
N SER A 72 7.68 17.53 -3.87
CA SER A 72 6.98 16.90 -2.75
C SER A 72 5.64 16.32 -3.20
N LEU A 73 5.30 15.14 -2.70
CA LEU A 73 4.04 14.44 -3.00
C LEU A 73 3.52 13.69 -1.76
N GLY A 74 2.57 14.33 -1.07
CA GLY A 74 1.65 13.68 -0.13
C GLY A 74 0.46 13.07 -0.88
N LEU A 75 -0.04 11.91 -0.42
CA LEU A 75 -1.11 11.15 -1.05
C LEU A 75 -2.17 10.70 -0.05
N TYR A 76 -3.41 10.76 -0.50
CA TYR A 76 -4.57 10.04 0.02
C TYR A 76 -4.99 9.01 -1.02
N THR A 77 -5.09 7.74 -0.64
CA THR A 77 -5.53 6.68 -1.54
C THR A 77 -6.84 6.11 -1.04
N SER A 78 -7.77 5.85 -1.96
CA SER A 78 -8.96 5.06 -1.68
C SER A 78 -9.11 3.93 -2.68
N ILE A 79 -9.46 2.74 -2.20
CA ILE A 79 -9.76 1.59 -3.04
C ILE A 79 -11.24 1.65 -3.47
N GLU A 80 -11.48 1.39 -4.76
CA GLU A 80 -12.81 1.41 -5.38
C GLU A 80 -13.42 0.00 -5.49
N GLY A 81 -14.73 -0.05 -5.34
CA GLY A 81 -15.50 -1.28 -5.30
C GLY A 81 -15.81 -1.74 -3.87
N SER A 82 -16.09 -3.03 -3.75
CA SER A 82 -16.45 -3.67 -2.48
C SER A 82 -15.94 -5.11 -2.45
N SER A 83 -16.06 -5.74 -1.27
CA SER A 83 -15.72 -7.16 -1.08
C SER A 83 -16.28 -8.03 -2.21
N GLY A 84 -15.39 -8.78 -2.87
CA GLY A 84 -15.73 -9.65 -4.00
C GLY A 84 -15.81 -8.95 -5.37
N ASN A 85 -15.66 -7.62 -5.42
CA ASN A 85 -15.72 -6.83 -6.65
C ASN A 85 -14.94 -5.50 -6.51
N TRP A 86 -13.63 -5.58 -6.35
CA TRP A 86 -12.75 -4.40 -6.32
C TRP A 86 -12.37 -3.99 -7.74
N THR A 87 -12.58 -2.72 -8.08
CA THR A 87 -12.55 -2.26 -9.49
C THR A 87 -11.41 -1.30 -9.80
N GLY A 88 -10.75 -0.75 -8.78
CA GLY A 88 -9.68 0.21 -8.99
C GLY A 88 -9.28 0.93 -7.73
N PHE A 89 -8.65 2.08 -7.91
CA PHE A 89 -8.32 3.01 -6.83
C PHE A 89 -8.28 4.44 -7.36
N HIS A 90 -8.48 5.40 -6.47
CA HIS A 90 -8.19 6.80 -6.73
C HIS A 90 -7.19 7.35 -5.72
N VAL A 91 -6.44 8.34 -6.16
CA VAL A 91 -5.43 9.04 -5.40
C VAL A 91 -5.71 10.54 -5.47
N THR A 92 -5.68 11.18 -4.31
CA THR A 92 -5.72 12.64 -4.18
C THR A 92 -4.40 13.11 -3.61
N SER A 93 -3.76 14.08 -4.26
CA SER A 93 -2.51 14.63 -3.76
C SER A 93 -2.75 15.64 -2.62
N ALA A 94 -1.74 15.75 -1.77
CA ALA A 94 -1.71 16.59 -0.58
C ALA A 94 -0.38 17.35 -0.53
N VAL A 95 -0.08 18.03 -1.64
CA VAL A 95 1.17 18.76 -1.82
C VAL A 95 1.11 20.07 -1.03
N ARG A 96 2.22 20.42 -0.36
CA ARG A 96 2.32 21.67 0.39
C ARG A 96 3.07 22.73 -0.41
N GLY A 97 2.43 23.88 -0.59
CA GLY A 97 3.02 25.02 -1.29
C GLY A 97 3.22 24.77 -2.79
N GLY A 98 3.68 25.82 -3.48
CA GLY A 98 3.98 25.78 -4.92
C GLY A 98 3.04 26.67 -5.76
N SER A 99 3.59 27.19 -6.85
CA SER A 99 2.89 27.91 -7.91
C SER A 99 2.86 27.11 -9.22
N VAL A 100 3.15 25.81 -9.14
CA VAL A 100 3.31 24.91 -10.29
C VAL A 100 2.10 23.98 -10.34
N LEU A 101 1.56 23.77 -11.55
CA LEU A 101 0.52 22.77 -11.76
C LEU A 101 1.06 21.39 -11.44
N GLN A 102 0.27 20.63 -10.70
CA GLN A 102 0.66 19.29 -10.30
C GLN A 102 0.53 18.36 -11.50
N ASP A 103 1.61 17.66 -11.84
CA ASP A 103 1.64 16.60 -12.83
C ASP A 103 2.68 15.56 -12.39
N TYR A 104 2.18 14.43 -11.89
CA TYR A 104 3.01 13.32 -11.46
C TYR A 104 2.70 12.12 -12.34
N LEU A 105 3.72 11.57 -12.99
CA LEU A 105 3.63 10.25 -13.61
C LEU A 105 3.97 9.21 -12.55
N MET A 106 3.02 8.33 -12.29
CA MET A 106 3.10 7.31 -11.27
C MET A 106 3.12 5.94 -11.91
N GLU A 107 3.82 5.00 -11.28
CA GLU A 107 3.64 3.58 -11.53
C GLU A 107 2.96 2.95 -10.34
N PHE A 108 2.04 2.03 -10.61
CA PHE A 108 1.39 1.22 -9.60
C PHE A 108 1.60 -0.27 -9.86
N VAL A 109 1.57 -1.03 -8.77
CA VAL A 109 1.39 -2.47 -8.77
C VAL A 109 0.25 -2.79 -7.81
N SER A 110 -0.76 -3.51 -8.29
CA SER A 110 -1.82 -4.05 -7.44
C SER A 110 -1.53 -5.51 -7.14
N CYS A 111 -1.76 -5.87 -5.89
CA CYS A 111 -1.58 -7.22 -5.38
C CYS A 111 -2.85 -7.66 -4.65
N LYS A 112 -3.12 -8.96 -4.66
CA LYS A 112 -4.32 -9.57 -4.05
C LYS A 112 -3.97 -10.87 -3.37
N TYR A 113 -4.94 -11.50 -2.73
CA TYR A 113 -4.84 -12.91 -2.38
C TYR A 113 -5.27 -13.78 -3.56
N SER A 114 -4.76 -15.00 -3.61
CA SER A 114 -5.08 -15.98 -4.66
C SER A 114 -6.59 -16.25 -4.69
N ASP A 115 -7.22 -16.10 -5.85
CA ASP A 115 -8.68 -16.24 -6.03
C ASP A 115 -9.07 -17.06 -7.28
N GLN A 116 -8.08 -17.63 -7.97
CA GLN A 116 -8.25 -18.39 -9.21
C GLN A 116 -7.51 -19.71 -9.11
N SER A 117 -8.09 -20.78 -9.64
CA SER A 117 -7.39 -22.08 -9.73
C SER A 117 -6.19 -21.98 -10.68
N SER A 118 -5.20 -22.86 -10.47
CA SER A 118 -4.05 -22.98 -11.37
C SER A 118 -4.46 -23.23 -12.82
N SER A 119 -3.79 -22.57 -13.76
CA SER A 119 -3.81 -22.93 -15.19
C SER A 119 -2.63 -23.84 -15.58
N SER A 120 -1.68 -24.07 -14.66
CA SER A 120 -0.53 -24.95 -14.87
C SER A 120 -0.94 -26.42 -14.69
N GLU A 121 -0.42 -27.29 -15.56
CA GLU A 121 -0.60 -28.75 -15.50
C GLU A 121 -0.04 -29.35 -14.20
N TYR A 122 1.07 -28.79 -13.71
CA TYR A 122 1.72 -29.20 -12.47
C TYR A 122 1.77 -28.04 -11.49
N GLY A 123 1.53 -28.34 -10.21
CA GLY A 123 1.63 -27.35 -9.15
C GLY A 123 0.97 -27.80 -7.85
N LEU A 124 1.08 -26.92 -6.87
CA LEU A 124 0.36 -26.99 -5.60
C LEU A 124 -0.78 -25.97 -5.60
N GLU A 125 -1.94 -26.41 -5.15
CA GLU A 125 -3.09 -25.57 -4.84
C GLU A 125 -3.52 -25.86 -3.41
N VAL A 126 -3.59 -24.83 -2.58
CA VAL A 126 -4.04 -24.92 -1.19
C VAL A 126 -5.44 -24.35 -1.12
N ARG A 127 -6.35 -25.10 -0.49
CA ARG A 127 -7.74 -24.70 -0.29
C ARG A 127 -8.11 -24.75 1.18
N ASP A 128 -9.06 -23.91 1.57
CA ASP A 128 -9.65 -23.97 2.91
C ASP A 128 -10.79 -25.00 3.01
N ALA A 129 -11.39 -25.12 4.20
CA ALA A 129 -12.51 -26.05 4.42
C ALA A 129 -13.77 -25.76 3.60
N GLN A 130 -13.93 -24.55 3.05
CA GLN A 130 -15.02 -24.19 2.15
C GLN A 130 -14.62 -24.36 0.68
N ASN A 131 -13.51 -25.06 0.41
CA ASN A 131 -12.95 -25.30 -0.91
C ASN A 131 -12.56 -24.00 -1.66
N ARG A 132 -12.33 -22.89 -0.94
CA ARG A 132 -11.86 -21.63 -1.53
C ARG A 132 -10.36 -21.71 -1.75
N ILE A 133 -9.90 -21.15 -2.87
CA ILE A 133 -8.46 -21.05 -3.17
C ILE A 133 -7.81 -20.14 -2.15
N MET A 134 -6.73 -20.62 -1.54
CA MET A 134 -5.88 -19.84 -0.65
C MET A 134 -4.53 -19.51 -1.27
N PHE A 135 -3.99 -20.44 -2.05
CA PHE A 135 -2.70 -20.29 -2.71
C PHE A 135 -2.61 -21.17 -3.93
N VAL A 136 -1.98 -20.64 -4.98
CA VAL A 136 -1.60 -21.40 -6.16
C VAL A 136 -0.12 -21.20 -6.45
N SER A 137 0.60 -22.29 -6.67
CA SER A 137 2.04 -22.25 -6.97
C SER A 137 2.42 -21.52 -8.25
N SER A 138 1.49 -21.36 -9.19
CA SER A 138 1.70 -20.57 -10.41
C SER A 138 1.60 -19.05 -10.16
N ASP A 139 1.09 -18.63 -9.01
CA ASP A 139 0.98 -17.21 -8.68
C ASP A 139 2.34 -16.61 -8.37
N ARG A 140 2.49 -15.34 -8.75
CA ARG A 140 3.70 -14.58 -8.50
C ARG A 140 3.62 -13.95 -7.11
N VAL A 141 4.07 -14.71 -6.13
CA VAL A 141 4.16 -14.27 -4.73
C VAL A 141 4.96 -12.97 -4.62
N VAL A 142 4.39 -12.00 -3.91
CA VAL A 142 5.03 -10.72 -3.58
C VAL A 142 6.18 -10.97 -2.62
N ARG A 143 7.35 -10.42 -2.95
CA ARG A 143 8.52 -10.44 -2.07
C ARG A 143 8.63 -9.11 -1.36
N TYR A 144 8.34 -9.11 -0.07
CA TYR A 144 8.54 -7.93 0.75
C TYR A 144 10.03 -7.69 0.96
N GLY A 145 10.47 -6.44 0.73
CA GLY A 145 11.87 -6.06 0.84
C GLY A 145 12.19 -5.37 2.17
N LYS A 146 11.49 -4.27 2.44
CA LYS A 146 11.68 -3.43 3.63
C LYS A 146 10.32 -3.17 4.29
N PHE A 147 10.36 -2.82 5.56
CA PHE A 147 9.16 -2.51 6.35
C PHE A 147 9.49 -1.42 7.36
N SER A 148 8.59 -0.46 7.53
CA SER A 148 8.71 0.50 8.63
C SER A 148 8.55 -0.22 9.96
N LYS A 149 9.49 -0.01 10.87
CA LYS A 149 9.44 -0.61 12.21
C LYS A 149 9.34 0.45 13.28
N ASN A 150 9.91 1.62 13.03
CA ASN A 150 9.93 2.73 13.96
C ASN A 150 9.53 4.03 13.27
N TRP A 151 8.95 4.92 14.06
CA TRP A 151 8.47 6.23 13.60
C TRP A 151 8.90 7.32 14.57
N THR A 152 9.50 8.39 14.04
CA THR A 152 9.83 9.60 14.82
C THR A 152 8.87 10.72 14.45
N VAL A 153 8.34 11.45 15.43
CA VAL A 153 7.38 12.54 15.19
C VAL A 153 8.06 13.91 15.15
N GLY A 154 7.85 14.64 14.06
CA GLY A 154 8.10 16.08 13.96
C GLY A 154 6.79 16.83 14.13
N ARG A 155 6.65 17.54 15.26
CA ARG A 155 5.43 18.31 15.57
C ARG A 155 5.42 19.62 14.79
N GLY A 156 4.35 19.85 14.03
CA GLY A 156 4.17 21.09 13.26
C GLY A 156 3.11 22.00 13.86
N SER A 157 2.94 23.20 13.29
CA SER A 157 1.90 24.14 13.74
C SER A 157 0.48 23.65 13.42
N PHE A 158 0.30 23.01 12.26
CA PHE A 158 -1.00 22.53 11.76
C PHE A 158 -1.01 21.04 11.36
N VAL A 159 0.16 20.47 11.07
CA VAL A 159 0.28 19.08 10.62
C VAL A 159 1.55 18.50 11.23
N ASP A 160 1.43 17.33 11.83
CA ASP A 160 2.54 16.52 12.33
C ASP A 160 3.04 15.59 11.22
N ILE A 161 4.35 15.34 11.21
CA ILE A 161 4.99 14.39 10.30
C ILE A 161 5.56 13.23 11.11
N TYR A 162 5.28 12.01 10.68
CA TYR A 162 5.91 10.80 11.19
C TYR A 162 6.92 10.33 10.16
N TYR A 163 8.19 10.31 10.55
CA TYR A 163 9.31 9.88 9.72
C TYR A 163 9.57 8.40 9.98
N SER A 164 9.54 7.58 8.92
CA SER A 164 9.92 6.18 9.00
C SER A 164 11.44 6.03 9.13
N ASP A 165 11.88 4.93 9.73
CA ASP A 165 13.26 4.44 9.72
C ASP A 165 13.69 3.78 8.40
N VAL A 166 12.80 3.67 7.40
CA VAL A 166 13.08 3.00 6.12
C VAL A 166 13.67 3.97 5.10
N THR A 167 14.80 3.56 4.50
CA THR A 167 15.32 4.20 3.30
C THR A 167 14.61 3.66 2.05
N VAL A 168 14.05 4.56 1.25
CA VAL A 168 13.30 4.25 0.02
C VAL A 168 14.17 4.57 -1.20
N ASP A 169 14.39 3.58 -2.06
CA ASP A 169 15.15 3.73 -3.32
C ASP A 169 14.23 4.16 -4.48
N VAL A 170 14.81 4.58 -5.61
CA VAL A 170 14.06 5.09 -6.78
C VAL A 170 13.19 4.01 -7.46
N ASP A 171 13.56 2.74 -7.32
CA ASP A 171 12.83 1.58 -7.85
C ASP A 171 11.97 0.87 -6.79
N ASP A 172 11.92 1.40 -5.56
CA ASP A 172 11.05 0.89 -4.51
C ASP A 172 9.60 1.36 -4.72
N PHE A 173 8.66 0.48 -4.40
CA PHE A 173 7.25 0.80 -4.35
C PHE A 173 6.75 0.73 -2.90
N ILE A 174 6.01 1.76 -2.51
CA ILE A 174 5.46 1.92 -1.16
C ILE A 174 4.01 1.45 -1.15
N SER A 175 3.62 0.60 -0.19
CA SER A 175 2.21 0.27 0.03
C SER A 175 1.44 1.49 0.53
N VAL A 176 0.50 1.98 -0.28
CA VAL A 176 -0.38 3.09 0.09
C VAL A 176 -1.73 2.63 0.62
N SER A 177 -2.10 1.37 0.38
CA SER A 177 -3.33 0.75 0.91
C SER A 177 -3.31 0.62 2.43
N SER A 178 -2.14 0.64 3.07
CA SER A 178 -2.03 0.68 4.54
C SER A 178 -2.72 1.91 5.15
N LEU A 179 -2.99 2.94 4.36
CA LEU A 179 -3.73 4.15 4.76
C LEU A 179 -5.06 4.35 3.99
N ASP A 180 -5.61 3.30 3.36
CA ASP A 180 -6.90 3.37 2.67
C ASP A 180 -8.00 3.93 3.61
N ARG A 181 -8.75 4.92 3.12
CA ARG A 181 -9.85 5.63 3.84
C ARG A 181 -9.47 6.31 5.15
N GLY A 182 -8.17 6.56 5.36
CA GLY A 182 -7.69 7.37 6.47
C GLY A 182 -7.57 6.62 7.79
N ILE A 183 -7.28 7.41 8.80
CA ILE A 183 -6.39 7.05 9.91
C ILE A 183 -7.15 6.78 11.22
N MET A 184 -8.48 6.68 11.14
CA MET A 184 -9.35 6.50 12.32
C MET A 184 -8.94 5.31 13.20
N TRP A 185 -8.32 4.29 12.63
CA TRP A 185 -7.90 3.11 13.36
C TRP A 185 -6.61 3.29 14.18
N PHE A 186 -5.72 4.23 13.83
CA PHE A 186 -4.46 4.44 14.56
C PHE A 186 -4.31 5.82 15.20
N ALA A 187 -5.00 6.83 14.69
CA ALA A 187 -5.04 8.15 15.29
C ALA A 187 -6.50 8.60 15.37
N ASN A 188 -7.12 8.20 16.48
CA ASN A 188 -8.44 8.64 16.87
C ASN A 188 -8.55 10.18 16.69
N ASP A 189 -9.68 10.67 16.19
CA ASP A 189 -9.95 12.08 15.91
C ASP A 189 -9.10 12.76 14.81
N SER A 190 -8.36 12.00 13.99
CA SER A 190 -7.65 12.57 12.83
C SER A 190 -8.62 12.84 11.69
N LYS A 191 -8.69 14.10 11.26
CA LYS A 191 -9.52 14.53 10.13
C LYS A 191 -8.86 14.26 8.78
N TYR A 192 -7.54 14.36 8.73
CA TYR A 192 -6.76 14.35 7.51
C TYR A 192 -5.39 13.74 7.75
N ALA A 193 -5.14 12.59 7.12
CA ALA A 193 -3.81 12.01 7.12
C ALA A 193 -3.55 11.07 5.95
N GLY A 194 -2.31 11.01 5.50
CA GLY A 194 -1.88 10.26 4.31
C GLY A 194 -0.38 9.96 4.32
N ILE A 195 0.12 9.40 3.22
CA ILE A 195 1.56 9.10 3.05
C ILE A 195 2.21 10.16 2.18
N THR A 196 3.38 10.65 2.59
CA THR A 196 4.30 11.33 1.67
C THR A 196 5.24 10.31 1.07
N ILE A 197 5.27 10.23 -0.26
CA ILE A 197 6.15 9.32 -1.01
C ILE A 197 7.31 10.03 -1.71
N LEU A 198 7.28 11.36 -1.76
CA LEU A 198 8.31 12.21 -2.35
C LEU A 198 8.49 13.46 -1.50
N GLU A 199 9.72 13.82 -1.17
CA GLU A 199 10.06 15.07 -0.47
C GLU A 199 11.45 15.53 -0.91
N GLY A 200 11.62 16.82 -1.20
CA GLY A 200 12.88 17.35 -1.74
C GLY A 200 13.32 16.71 -3.07
N GLY A 201 12.39 16.12 -3.82
CA GLY A 201 12.65 15.40 -5.06
C GLY A 201 13.17 13.98 -4.87
N VAL A 202 13.21 13.48 -3.63
CA VAL A 202 13.71 12.15 -3.27
C VAL A 202 12.57 11.27 -2.75
N PRO A 203 12.53 9.97 -3.09
CA PRO A 203 11.57 9.05 -2.50
C PRO A 203 11.71 8.97 -0.98
N VAL A 204 10.58 9.04 -0.28
CA VAL A 204 10.54 8.95 1.19
C VAL A 204 9.34 8.11 1.62
N LEU A 205 9.37 7.62 2.86
CA LEU A 205 8.19 7.07 3.53
C LEU A 205 7.91 7.91 4.77
N GLN A 206 6.92 8.79 4.68
CA GLN A 206 6.46 9.57 5.82
C GLN A 206 4.94 9.53 5.89
N ILE A 207 4.40 9.75 7.08
CA ILE A 207 2.96 9.95 7.26
C ILE A 207 2.77 11.40 7.68
N PHE A 208 1.86 12.11 7.01
CA PHE A 208 1.42 13.42 7.47
C PHE A 208 0.03 13.29 8.10
N ASN A 209 -0.18 13.93 9.23
CA ASN A 209 -1.46 13.92 9.94
C ASN A 209 -1.76 15.32 10.50
N ASN A 210 -3.00 15.79 10.41
CA ASN A 210 -3.38 17.05 11.03
C ASN A 210 -3.00 17.07 12.51
N ARG A 211 -2.57 18.23 12.99
CA ARG A 211 -2.18 18.40 14.39
C ARG A 211 -3.38 18.15 15.29
N HIS A 212 -3.13 17.44 16.38
CA HIS A 212 -4.08 17.20 17.47
C HIS A 212 -3.90 18.26 18.57
N TYR A 213 -5.02 18.81 19.06
CA TYR A 213 -5.05 19.76 20.18
C TYR A 213 -5.26 19.09 21.54
N LEU A 214 -5.70 17.83 21.55
CA LEU A 214 -5.83 17.03 22.76
C LEU A 214 -4.61 16.12 22.86
N GLU A 215 -3.92 16.13 24.01
CA GLU A 215 -2.81 15.22 24.34
C GLU A 215 -3.26 13.75 24.48
N ARG A 216 -4.42 13.38 23.93
CA ARG A 216 -4.92 12.01 23.95
C ARG A 216 -4.20 11.22 22.86
N PHE A 217 -3.13 10.58 23.34
CA PHE A 217 -2.41 9.45 22.79
C PHE A 217 -3.08 8.78 21.59
N TYR A 218 -2.29 8.64 20.51
CA TYR A 218 -2.38 7.51 19.60
C TYR A 218 -2.52 6.26 20.48
N TRP A 219 -3.68 5.58 20.44
CA TRP A 219 -3.90 4.36 21.22
C TRP A 219 -2.83 3.30 20.91
N GLN A 220 -2.04 3.50 19.85
CA GLN A 220 -0.76 2.85 19.62
C GLN A 220 0.23 3.87 19.01
N GLY A 221 0.89 4.69 19.84
CA GLY A 221 2.36 4.65 19.91
C GLY A 221 3.30 5.62 19.15
N SER A 222 3.24 6.93 19.34
CA SER A 222 4.52 7.67 19.55
C SER A 222 5.11 7.34 20.95
N SER A 223 5.08 6.05 21.29
CA SER A 223 5.28 5.31 22.55
C SER A 223 4.89 3.83 22.29
N GLY A 224 5.45 3.18 21.24
CA GLY A 224 5.16 1.77 20.89
C GLY A 224 4.35 1.52 19.61
N PHE A 225 4.42 2.38 18.59
CA PHE A 225 3.77 2.20 17.29
C PHE A 225 4.70 1.43 16.38
N CYS A 226 4.31 0.19 16.08
CA CYS A 226 4.93 -0.62 15.04
C CYS A 226 3.98 -0.70 13.83
N LEU A 227 3.54 0.44 13.29
CA LEU A 227 2.88 0.41 11.98
C LEU A 227 3.91 0.00 10.94
N SER A 228 3.67 -1.17 10.36
CA SER A 228 4.49 -1.73 9.30
C SER A 228 3.87 -1.41 7.96
N ILE A 229 4.49 -0.49 7.24
CA ILE A 229 4.20 -0.20 5.83
C ILE A 229 5.26 -0.93 5.02
N PRO A 230 4.87 -1.91 4.19
CA PRO A 230 5.80 -2.61 3.33
C PRO A 230 6.28 -1.72 2.19
N VAL A 231 7.57 -1.86 1.89
CA VAL A 231 8.23 -1.31 0.71
C VAL A 231 8.83 -2.49 -0.07
N CYS A 232 8.44 -2.60 -1.33
CA CYS A 232 8.71 -3.77 -2.18
C CYS A 232 9.38 -3.35 -3.47
N LYS A 233 10.11 -4.29 -4.09
CA LYS A 233 10.57 -4.15 -5.48
C LYS A 233 9.74 -5.08 -6.38
N PHE A 234 9.34 -4.56 -7.53
CA PHE A 234 8.58 -5.29 -8.54
C PHE A 234 9.33 -5.35 -9.87
N PRO A 235 10.46 -6.09 -9.94
CA PRO A 235 11.24 -6.20 -11.16
C PRO A 235 10.43 -6.90 -12.26
N ILE A 236 10.62 -6.44 -13.51
CA ILE A 236 9.75 -6.77 -14.64
C ILE A 236 9.89 -8.23 -15.10
N ASP A 237 11.03 -8.87 -14.83
CA ASP A 237 11.30 -10.29 -15.08
C ASP A 237 10.34 -11.22 -14.32
N ARG A 238 9.84 -10.75 -13.17
CA ARG A 238 8.92 -11.51 -12.31
C ARG A 238 7.50 -10.96 -12.32
N TYR A 239 7.33 -9.64 -12.35
CA TYR A 239 6.05 -8.97 -12.14
C TYR A 239 5.64 -8.20 -13.39
N TYR A 240 4.97 -8.87 -14.33
CA TYR A 240 4.48 -8.33 -15.59
C TYR A 240 2.99 -8.69 -15.82
N ASN A 241 2.29 -7.99 -16.70
CA ASN A 241 0.90 -8.35 -17.03
C ASN A 241 0.83 -9.57 -17.95
#